data_AF-A0A7C5W8R2-F1
#
_entry.id   AF-A0A7C5W8R2-F1
#
_cell.length_a   1.000
_cell.length_b   1.000
_cell.length_c   1.000
_cell.angle_alpha   90.00
_cell.angle_beta   90.00
_cell.angle_gamma   90.00
#
_symmetry.space_group_name_H-M   'P 1'
#
loop_
_entity.id
_entity.type
_entity.pdbx_description
1 polymer ?
#
loop_
_entity_poly.entity_id
_entity_poly.type
_entity_poly.pdbx_seq_one_letter_code
_entity_poly.pdbx_strand_id
1 'polypeptide(L)'
;MHVTVCEPNAVHIPFHLDQDHSRTWMFLAEDQGLRFRHDHRHKDGTPEDQTLYGGYADGSGTAFIQRFPADDYTNAMLDDDHARQWNIVLAEDLSTMTYQLLYQRELIFEANST
;
A
#
# COMPACT_ATOMS: atom_id res chain seq x y z
N MET A 1 2.92 3.47 -14.45
CA MET A 1 3.36 2.65 -13.28
C MET A 1 4.74 2.05 -13.57
N HIS A 2 5.63 1.94 -12.58
CA HIS A 2 6.93 1.26 -12.75
C HIS A 2 7.16 0.26 -11.61
N VAL A 3 7.56 -0.96 -11.94
CA VAL A 3 7.86 -2.03 -10.98
C VAL A 3 9.39 -2.19 -10.90
N THR A 4 9.96 -2.05 -9.71
CA THR A 4 11.42 -2.18 -9.50
C THR A 4 11.83 -3.54 -8.97
N VAL A 5 10.95 -4.21 -8.23
CA VAL A 5 11.14 -5.59 -7.76
C VAL A 5 9.95 -6.41 -8.19
N CYS A 6 10.21 -7.58 -8.79
CA CYS A 6 9.21 -8.57 -9.18
C CYS A 6 9.80 -9.96 -8.97
N GLU A 7 9.66 -10.46 -7.75
CA GLU A 7 10.17 -11.74 -7.27
C GLU A 7 8.98 -12.65 -6.92
N PRO A 8 9.18 -13.98 -6.73
CA PRO A 8 8.09 -14.91 -6.44
C PRO A 8 7.19 -14.51 -5.26
N ASN A 9 7.75 -13.78 -4.30
CA ASN A 9 7.06 -13.38 -3.07
C ASN A 9 7.10 -11.86 -2.81
N ALA A 10 7.59 -11.04 -3.75
CA ALA A 10 7.70 -9.60 -3.53
C ALA A 10 7.51 -8.80 -4.81
N VAL A 11 6.68 -7.76 -4.74
CA VAL A 11 6.53 -6.74 -5.79
C VAL A 11 6.70 -5.36 -5.18
N HIS A 12 7.65 -4.58 -5.68
CA HIS A 12 7.88 -3.20 -5.23
C HIS A 12 7.61 -2.20 -6.36
N ILE A 13 6.85 -1.16 -6.03
CA ILE A 13 6.40 -0.13 -6.96
C ILE A 13 6.72 1.24 -6.35
N PRO A 14 7.73 1.97 -6.86
CA PRO A 14 7.93 3.36 -6.47
C PRO A 14 6.68 4.19 -6.80
N PHE A 15 6.19 4.92 -5.81
CA PHE A 15 5.03 5.77 -5.93
C PHE A 15 5.47 7.22 -5.77
N HIS A 16 5.35 7.98 -6.85
CA HIS A 16 5.78 9.38 -6.90
C HIS A 16 4.56 10.30 -6.90
N LEU A 17 4.53 11.24 -5.97
CA LEU A 17 3.57 12.34 -5.96
C LEU A 17 4.32 13.63 -6.27
N ASP A 18 4.17 14.12 -7.49
CA ASP A 18 4.93 15.27 -8.01
C ASP A 18 6.46 15.09 -7.84
N GLN A 19 7.07 15.88 -6.96
CA GLN A 19 8.50 15.85 -6.64
C GLN A 19 8.83 14.96 -5.44
N ASP A 20 7.82 14.34 -4.85
CA ASP A 20 7.98 13.47 -3.71
C ASP A 20 8.12 12.02 -4.16
N HIS A 21 9.34 11.50 -3.99
CA HIS A 21 9.75 10.16 -4.39
C HIS A 21 10.01 9.27 -3.17
N SER A 22 9.55 9.64 -1.96
CA SER A 22 9.93 8.92 -0.75
C SER A 22 9.27 7.55 -0.60
N ARG A 23 8.24 7.24 -1.41
CA ARG A 23 7.40 6.07 -1.21
C ARG A 23 7.70 4.94 -2.18
N THR A 24 7.80 3.74 -1.63
CA THR A 24 7.68 2.49 -2.36
C THR A 24 6.54 1.67 -1.77
N TRP A 25 5.60 1.31 -2.61
CA TRP A 25 4.58 0.32 -2.30
C TRP A 25 5.19 -1.08 -2.37
N MET A 26 5.09 -1.83 -1.29
CA MET A 26 5.59 -3.20 -1.20
C MET A 26 4.41 -4.16 -1.03
N PHE A 27 4.30 -5.10 -1.96
CA PHE A 27 3.40 -6.25 -1.88
C PHE A 27 4.23 -7.49 -1.58
N LEU A 28 3.95 -8.16 -0.46
CA LEU A 28 4.73 -9.29 0.02
C LEU A 28 3.81 -10.50 0.19
N ALA A 29 4.17 -11.62 -0.42
CA ALA A 29 3.51 -12.90 -0.16
C ALA A 29 4.24 -13.59 1.00
N GLU A 30 3.60 -13.64 2.15
CA GLU A 30 4.10 -14.26 3.37
C GLU A 30 3.22 -15.47 3.74
N ASP A 31 3.67 -16.32 4.66
CA ASP A 31 2.91 -17.51 5.09
C ASP A 31 1.51 -17.16 5.63
N GLN A 32 1.37 -15.97 6.23
CA GLN A 32 0.09 -15.45 6.73
C GLN A 32 -0.83 -14.92 5.62
N GLY A 33 -0.29 -14.62 4.44
CA GLY A 33 -1.04 -14.12 3.29
C GLY A 33 -0.35 -12.96 2.58
N LEU A 34 -1.13 -12.24 1.76
CA LEU A 34 -0.64 -11.05 1.05
C LEU A 34 -0.58 -9.86 2.01
N ARG A 35 0.58 -9.22 2.10
CA ARG A 35 0.82 -8.05 2.93
C ARG A 35 1.14 -6.84 2.06
N PHE A 36 0.62 -5.69 2.46
CA PHE A 36 0.88 -4.41 1.81
C PHE A 36 1.55 -3.45 2.78
N ARG A 37 2.64 -2.82 2.35
CA ARG A 37 3.45 -1.89 3.14
C ARG A 37 3.85 -0.66 2.32
N HIS A 38 3.95 0.48 3.01
CA HIS A 38 4.50 1.72 2.46
C HIS A 38 5.92 1.92 3.00
N ASP A 39 6.95 1.64 2.21
CA ASP A 39 8.33 2.00 2.60
C ASP A 39 8.57 3.47 2.26
N HIS A 40 8.64 4.29 3.30
CA HIS A 40 8.97 5.69 3.25
C HIS A 40 10.43 5.91 3.63
N ARG A 41 11.17 6.59 2.75
CA ARG A 41 12.58 6.89 2.96
C ARG A 41 12.91 8.36 2.72
N HIS A 42 13.78 8.88 3.57
CA HIS A 42 14.45 10.15 3.36
C HIS A 42 15.29 10.12 2.08
N LYS A 43 15.69 11.30 1.59
CA LYS A 43 16.49 11.44 0.35
C LYS A 43 17.84 10.72 0.40
N ASP A 44 18.37 10.47 1.59
CA ASP A 44 19.60 9.72 1.81
C ASP A 44 19.38 8.19 1.88
N GLY A 45 18.14 7.73 1.73
CA GLY A 45 17.74 6.33 1.77
C GLY A 45 17.53 5.75 3.16
N THR A 46 17.63 6.57 4.22
CA THR A 46 17.28 6.14 5.58
C THR A 46 15.76 6.10 5.76
N PRO A 47 15.21 5.17 6.58
CA PRO A 47 13.76 5.10 6.79
C PRO A 47 13.22 6.35 7.50
N GLU A 48 12.02 6.81 7.11
CA GLU A 48 11.29 7.85 7.85
C GLU A 48 10.69 7.28 9.15
N ASP A 49 10.34 8.14 10.12
CA ASP A 49 9.67 7.73 11.37
C ASP A 49 8.34 7.00 11.12
N GLN A 50 7.58 7.45 10.12
CA GLN A 50 6.32 6.85 9.70
C GLN A 50 6.53 6.09 8.39
N THR A 51 6.94 4.84 8.52
CA THR A 51 7.26 3.95 7.40
C THR A 51 6.74 2.55 7.69
N LEU A 52 6.72 1.68 6.67
CA LEU A 52 6.25 0.30 6.74
C LEU A 52 4.85 0.14 7.32
N TYR A 53 3.98 1.14 7.14
CA TYR A 53 2.58 1.04 7.54
C TYR A 53 1.73 0.37 6.46
N GLY A 54 0.64 -0.27 6.86
CA GLY A 54 -0.24 -1.05 6.00
C GLY A 54 -0.88 -2.21 6.75
N GLY A 55 -0.97 -3.38 6.12
CA GLY A 55 -1.57 -4.55 6.74
C GLY A 55 -1.66 -5.75 5.81
N TYR A 56 -2.27 -6.82 6.32
CA TYR A 56 -2.58 -8.01 5.54
C TYR A 56 -3.90 -7.85 4.78
N ALA A 57 -4.01 -8.54 3.65
CA ALA A 57 -5.26 -8.65 2.94
C ALA A 57 -6.33 -9.29 3.84
N ASP A 58 -7.53 -8.72 3.89
CA ASP A 58 -8.61 -9.18 4.77
C ASP A 58 -9.36 -10.44 4.26
N GLY A 59 -8.98 -10.94 3.08
CA GLY A 59 -9.62 -12.10 2.43
C GLY A 59 -10.95 -11.81 1.74
N SER A 60 -11.46 -10.57 1.79
CA SER A 60 -12.70 -10.15 1.12
C SER A 60 -12.49 -9.68 -0.33
N GLY A 61 -11.25 -9.74 -0.81
CA GLY A 61 -10.85 -9.28 -2.14
C GLY A 61 -11.34 -10.14 -3.31
N THR A 62 -11.01 -9.70 -4.51
CA THR A 62 -11.20 -10.40 -5.78
C THR A 62 -9.88 -10.44 -6.55
N ALA A 63 -9.85 -11.04 -7.74
CA ALA A 63 -8.68 -10.96 -8.62
C ALA A 63 -8.27 -9.52 -8.98
N PHE A 64 -9.20 -8.56 -8.88
CA PHE A 64 -8.99 -7.17 -9.27
C PHE A 64 -9.05 -6.19 -8.09
N ILE A 65 -9.41 -6.64 -6.88
CA ILE A 65 -9.53 -5.76 -5.71
C ILE A 65 -8.92 -6.45 -4.50
N GLN A 66 -7.95 -5.84 -3.86
CA GLN A 66 -7.44 -6.28 -2.56
C GLN A 66 -7.60 -5.17 -1.52
N ARG A 67 -7.92 -5.55 -0.29
CA ARG A 67 -8.19 -4.63 0.83
C ARG A 67 -7.28 -4.96 1.99
N PHE A 68 -6.62 -3.95 2.51
CA PHE A 68 -5.60 -4.05 3.54
C PHE A 68 -6.00 -3.12 4.69
N PRO A 69 -6.76 -3.59 5.69
CA PRO A 69 -6.98 -2.83 6.92
C PRO A 69 -5.66 -2.61 7.67
N ALA A 70 -5.57 -1.49 8.40
CA ALA A 70 -4.41 -1.20 9.24
C ALA A 70 -4.20 -2.27 10.32
N ASP A 71 -3.00 -2.83 10.35
CA ASP A 71 -2.60 -3.80 11.37
C ASP A 71 -2.08 -3.14 12.64
N ASP A 72 -1.85 -3.95 13.68
CA ASP A 72 -1.43 -3.49 15.01
C ASP A 72 -0.19 -2.59 14.98
N TYR A 73 0.78 -2.92 14.12
CA TYR A 73 1.97 -2.08 13.92
C TYR A 73 1.59 -0.69 13.43
N THR A 74 0.72 -0.64 12.43
CA THR A 74 0.27 0.61 11.81
C THR A 74 -0.53 1.47 12.79
N ASN A 75 -1.45 0.87 13.54
CA ASN A 75 -2.27 1.58 14.52
C ASN A 75 -1.40 2.14 15.65
N ALA A 76 -0.45 1.34 16.16
CA ALA A 76 0.48 1.78 17.19
C ALA A 76 1.40 2.91 16.71
N MET A 77 1.91 2.82 15.48
CA MET A 77 2.81 3.83 14.92
C MET A 77 2.10 5.16 14.68
N LEU A 78 0.85 5.12 14.22
CA LEU A 78 0.08 6.32 13.90
C LEU A 78 -0.64 6.93 15.11
N ASP A 79 -0.56 6.30 16.28
CA ASP A 79 -1.37 6.61 17.47
C ASP A 79 -2.85 6.77 17.10
N ASP A 80 -3.33 5.85 16.26
CA ASP A 80 -4.62 5.93 15.60
C ASP A 80 -5.55 4.81 16.07
N ASP A 81 -6.71 5.19 16.60
CA ASP A 81 -7.82 4.28 16.90
C ASP A 81 -8.81 4.15 15.72
N HIS A 82 -8.56 4.84 14.60
CA HIS A 82 -9.44 4.85 13.45
C HIS A 82 -9.12 3.73 12.46
N ALA A 83 -10.17 3.15 11.90
CA ALA A 83 -10.07 2.06 10.94
C ALA A 83 -9.62 2.58 9.55
N ARG A 84 -8.30 2.79 9.39
CA ARG A 84 -7.68 2.99 8.08
C ARG A 84 -7.72 1.69 7.27
N GLN A 85 -7.98 1.83 5.98
CA GLN A 85 -7.94 0.72 5.04
C GLN A 85 -7.40 1.19 3.69
N TRP A 86 -6.46 0.44 3.16
CA TRP A 86 -5.95 0.64 1.81
C TRP A 86 -6.63 -0.33 0.85
N ASN A 87 -7.07 0.15 -0.30
CA ASN A 87 -7.51 -0.72 -1.39
C ASN A 87 -6.60 -0.56 -2.59
N ILE A 88 -6.29 -1.68 -3.23
CA ILE A 88 -5.67 -1.72 -4.55
C ILE A 88 -6.70 -2.29 -5.51
N VAL A 89 -7.05 -1.51 -6.52
CA VAL A 89 -8.04 -1.85 -7.55
C VAL A 89 -7.35 -1.89 -8.90
N LEU A 90 -7.51 -2.97 -9.64
CA LEU A 90 -7.02 -3.12 -11.00
C LEU A 90 -8.20 -3.00 -11.97
N ALA A 91 -8.04 -2.20 -13.02
CA ALA A 91 -8.96 -2.26 -14.16
C ALA A 91 -8.92 -3.67 -14.77
N GLU A 92 -10.06 -4.15 -15.30
CA GLU A 92 -10.13 -5.50 -15.88
C GLU A 92 -9.18 -5.71 -17.05
N ASP A 93 -8.90 -4.64 -17.80
CA ASP A 93 -7.93 -4.64 -18.90
C ASP A 93 -6.47 -4.42 -18.43
N LEU A 94 -6.26 -4.34 -17.11
CA LEU A 94 -4.97 -4.09 -16.44
C LEU A 94 -4.29 -2.78 -16.87
N SER A 95 -5.01 -1.85 -17.50
CA SER A 95 -4.48 -0.57 -17.95
C SER A 95 -4.18 0.38 -16.79
N THR A 96 -4.90 0.23 -15.68
CA THR A 96 -4.86 1.14 -14.53
C THR A 96 -4.82 0.34 -13.23
N MET A 97 -3.94 0.75 -12.32
CA MET A 97 -4.01 0.39 -10.92
C MET A 97 -4.41 1.63 -10.11
N THR A 98 -5.47 1.52 -9.34
CA THR A 98 -5.97 2.57 -8.46
C THR A 98 -5.64 2.22 -7.02
N TYR A 99 -5.00 3.17 -6.33
CA TYR A 99 -4.79 3.15 -4.90
C TYR A 99 -5.86 3.99 -4.22
N GLN A 100 -6.50 3.45 -3.19
CA GLN A 100 -7.48 4.16 -2.37
C GLN A 100 -7.09 4.09 -0.90
N LEU A 101 -7.27 5.19 -0.18
CA LEU A 101 -7.21 5.23 1.27
C LEU A 101 -8.59 5.58 1.81
N LEU A 102 -9.12 4.67 2.63
CA LEU A 102 -10.34 4.87 3.40
C LEU A 102 -10.00 5.18 4.85
N TYR A 103 -10.78 6.06 5.46
CA TYR A 103 -10.75 6.38 6.88
C TYR A 103 -12.18 6.31 7.43
N GLN A 104 -12.42 5.50 8.45
CA GLN A 104 -13.78 5.24 8.95
C GLN A 104 -14.77 4.83 7.85
N ARG A 105 -14.30 4.07 6.85
CA ARG A 105 -15.04 3.63 5.65
C ARG A 105 -15.39 4.73 4.64
N GLU A 106 -14.92 5.96 4.83
CA GLU A 106 -15.02 7.03 3.85
C GLU A 106 -13.76 7.09 2.98
N LEU A 107 -13.92 7.23 1.66
CA LEU A 107 -12.80 7.42 0.74
C LEU A 107 -12.25 8.83 0.93
N ILE A 108 -11.00 8.93 1.42
CA ILE A 108 -10.36 10.23 1.70
C ILE A 108 -9.23 10.55 0.71
N PHE A 109 -8.73 9.56 -0.01
CA PHE A 109 -7.71 9.78 -1.04
C PHE A 109 -7.76 8.67 -2.11
N GLU A 110 -7.53 9.06 -3.35
CA GLU A 110 -7.44 8.16 -4.51
C GLU A 110 -6.31 8.62 -5.44
N ALA A 111 -5.54 7.66 -5.95
CA ALA A 111 -4.53 7.90 -6.98
C ALA A 111 -4.56 6.78 -8.03
N ASN A 112 -4.46 7.17 -9.31
CA ASN A 112 -4.44 6.26 -10.44
C ASN A 112 -3.03 6.20 -11.03
N SER A 113 -2.53 4.99 -11.25
CA SER A 113 -1.32 4.79 -12.03
C SER A 113 -1.68 4.83 -13.51
N THR A 114 -1.18 5.83 -14.23
CA THR A 114 -1.13 5.82 -15.70
C THR A 114 0.21 5.31 -16.21
#